data_AF-A0A138ZXK2-F1
#
_entry.id   AF-A0A138ZXK2-F1
#
_cell.length_a   1.000
_cell.length_b   1.000
_cell.length_c   1.000
_cell.angle_alpha   90.00
_cell.angle_beta   90.00
_cell.angle_gamma   90.00
#
_symmetry.space_group_name_H-M   'P 1'
#
loop_
_entity.id
_entity.type
_entity.pdbx_description
1 polymer ?
#
loop_
_entity_poly.entity_id
_entity_poly.type
_entity_poly.pdbx_seq_one_letter_code
_entity_poly.pdbx_strand_id
1 'polypeptide(L)'
;MKQTTSSTTRTTNVKVTSTQKSTTQSTTSSSKTIKRDSTTTTTPISTSLITTVVTSSTTTGTTNSSTALTTTQSTSQTTTTRTSLSTSTYYKSSTTMYTKTTTGVKTTTQTRTTTAAQKGLPFNYKVCDSSWSCSDSNTRLVVNGGSFDFTGVPVTSKSSSTLQVDGPSGMMLVKPSGTSHDILYLKNKVLWITSDISKVQCGYNAAFYLVNMPVSAAPGTGYCDAQNTCMEVDILESNVGGISGTSHSCVSTSSTPCDPIGCGYKSRVSLWDQIGVGKNIDTLKPFTIATEFITNDGTDTGSLVSIKQTIFQGSHVFYFNQWDDVYCTTADPTYWSTTGGLQPMSKALDIGMTLLITFWGNGANSMSWLDLQPGNVDCNSGVGYNRAFWSNMALTRGPVSTETFQMIQSLF
;
A
#
# COMPACT_ATOMS: atom_id res chain seq x y z
N MET A 1 23.75 -67.03 18.06
CA MET A 1 24.43 -67.77 16.97
C MET A 1 24.40 -66.87 15.73
N LYS A 2 25.49 -66.14 15.42
CA LYS A 2 26.56 -66.46 14.43
C LYS A 2 25.99 -66.90 13.06
N GLN A 3 26.40 -66.45 11.88
CA GLN A 3 27.38 -65.50 11.31
C GLN A 3 26.94 -65.32 9.82
N THR A 4 26.88 -64.14 9.19
CA THR A 4 27.94 -63.40 8.46
C THR A 4 28.43 -64.01 7.14
N THR A 5 28.25 -63.27 6.03
CA THR A 5 29.23 -62.93 4.93
C THR A 5 28.48 -62.00 3.94
N SER A 6 28.70 -60.67 3.88
CA SER A 6 29.80 -59.87 3.28
C SER A 6 30.08 -60.12 1.79
N SER A 7 29.75 -59.14 0.94
CA SER A 7 30.55 -58.80 -0.25
C SER A 7 30.45 -57.31 -0.59
N THR A 8 31.59 -56.65 -0.57
CA THR A 8 31.91 -55.26 -0.90
C THR A 8 31.74 -54.96 -2.40
N THR A 9 31.23 -53.78 -2.79
CA THR A 9 31.64 -53.13 -4.05
C THR A 9 31.59 -51.60 -3.97
N ARG A 10 32.69 -51.03 -4.47
CA ARG A 10 33.14 -49.63 -4.55
C ARG A 10 32.14 -48.60 -5.07
N THR A 11 32.19 -47.44 -4.42
CA THR A 11 31.81 -46.11 -4.92
C THR A 11 32.81 -45.62 -5.96
N THR A 12 32.32 -45.21 -7.13
CA THR A 12 33.06 -44.43 -8.14
C THR A 12 32.44 -43.05 -8.27
N ASN A 13 33.18 -42.03 -7.83
CA ASN A 13 32.90 -40.63 -8.06
C ASN A 13 33.22 -40.28 -9.53
N VAL A 14 32.22 -39.89 -10.32
CA VAL A 14 32.42 -39.31 -11.65
C VAL A 14 32.39 -37.79 -11.52
N LYS A 15 33.57 -37.19 -11.66
CA LYS A 15 33.84 -35.76 -11.70
C LYS A 15 33.63 -35.29 -13.15
N VAL A 16 32.49 -34.66 -13.43
CA VAL A 16 32.26 -34.02 -14.73
C VAL A 16 33.06 -32.72 -14.78
N THR A 17 34.13 -32.73 -15.59
CA THR A 17 34.99 -31.58 -15.85
C THR A 17 34.62 -31.06 -17.23
N SER A 18 33.89 -29.94 -17.30
CA SER A 18 33.65 -29.24 -18.57
C SER A 18 34.68 -28.13 -18.76
N THR A 19 35.66 -28.42 -19.59
CA THR A 19 36.66 -27.49 -20.10
C THR A 19 35.99 -26.48 -21.03
N GLN A 20 35.84 -25.21 -20.62
CA GLN A 20 35.58 -24.12 -21.55
C GLN A 20 36.86 -23.34 -21.83
N LYS A 21 37.16 -23.28 -23.13
CA LYS A 21 38.35 -22.73 -23.76
C LYS A 21 38.21 -21.20 -23.80
N SER A 22 39.04 -20.51 -23.01
CA SER A 22 39.25 -19.06 -23.08
C SER A 22 39.80 -18.71 -24.46
N THR A 23 39.06 -17.89 -25.22
CA THR A 23 39.58 -17.23 -26.43
C THR A 23 39.48 -15.74 -26.19
N THR A 24 40.63 -15.14 -25.89
CA THR A 24 40.83 -13.71 -25.73
C THR A 24 40.84 -13.08 -27.12
N GLN A 25 39.89 -12.20 -27.42
CA GLN A 25 40.00 -11.29 -28.56
C GLN A 25 39.91 -9.85 -28.05
N SER A 26 41.07 -9.20 -28.07
CA SER A 26 41.27 -7.78 -27.91
C SER A 26 40.78 -7.07 -29.17
N THR A 27 39.89 -6.09 -29.01
CA THR A 27 39.69 -5.04 -30.01
C THR A 27 39.69 -3.69 -29.30
N THR A 28 40.83 -3.03 -29.41
CA THR A 28 41.02 -1.59 -29.26
C THR A 28 40.19 -0.84 -30.29
N SER A 29 39.43 0.17 -29.88
CA SER A 29 39.06 1.27 -30.78
C SER A 29 38.96 2.60 -30.05
N SER A 30 39.72 3.53 -30.61
CA SER A 30 40.10 4.85 -30.14
C SER A 30 38.94 5.85 -30.17
N SER A 31 38.95 6.77 -29.20
CA SER A 31 38.18 8.01 -29.20
C SER A 31 38.38 8.80 -30.51
N LYS A 32 37.27 9.15 -31.18
CA LYS A 32 37.22 10.25 -32.14
C LYS A 32 35.99 11.11 -31.89
N THR A 33 36.26 12.30 -31.36
CA THR A 33 35.39 13.46 -31.31
C THR A 33 35.01 13.88 -32.73
N ILE A 34 33.72 13.98 -33.04
CA ILE A 34 33.23 14.70 -34.22
C ILE A 34 32.31 15.82 -33.74
N LYS A 35 32.80 17.05 -33.90
CA LYS A 35 32.02 18.29 -33.82
C LYS A 35 30.98 18.31 -34.95
N ARG A 36 29.75 18.71 -34.64
CA ARG A 36 28.90 19.42 -35.60
C ARG A 36 28.40 20.69 -34.94
N ASP A 37 29.02 21.80 -35.35
CA ASP A 37 28.48 23.15 -35.24
C ASP A 37 27.24 23.28 -36.12
N SER A 38 26.17 23.84 -35.57
CA SER A 38 25.30 24.74 -36.31
C SER A 38 24.66 25.73 -35.34
N THR A 39 25.27 26.90 -35.29
CA THR A 39 24.79 28.15 -34.70
C THR A 39 23.41 28.55 -35.23
N THR A 40 22.51 29.03 -34.36
CA THR A 40 21.78 30.29 -34.56
C THR A 40 21.06 30.77 -33.28
N THR A 41 21.61 31.85 -32.74
CA THR A 41 20.95 33.05 -32.19
C THR A 41 20.05 32.99 -30.95
N THR A 42 20.57 33.63 -29.90
CA THR A 42 19.97 34.03 -28.62
C THR A 42 18.91 35.15 -28.72
N THR A 43 17.91 35.11 -27.83
CA THR A 43 17.48 36.25 -27.00
C THR A 43 16.74 35.75 -25.74
N PRO A 44 16.95 36.34 -24.54
CA PRO A 44 16.40 35.85 -23.27
C PRO A 44 15.10 36.55 -22.89
N ILE A 45 14.15 35.83 -22.29
CA ILE A 45 12.97 36.41 -21.64
C ILE A 45 12.87 35.93 -20.18
N SER A 46 13.25 36.85 -19.29
CA SER A 46 12.76 37.15 -17.94
C SER A 46 12.20 36.02 -17.07
N THR A 47 13.00 35.60 -16.08
CA THR A 47 12.54 34.97 -14.84
C THR A 47 12.21 36.05 -13.81
N SER A 48 10.92 36.22 -13.47
CA SER A 48 10.49 37.06 -12.35
C SER A 48 10.62 36.27 -11.04
N LEU A 49 11.55 36.70 -10.19
CA LEU A 49 11.65 36.29 -8.78
C LEU A 49 10.58 37.05 -7.99
N ILE A 50 9.60 36.34 -7.43
CA ILE A 50 8.70 36.91 -6.43
C ILE A 50 9.38 36.78 -5.07
N THR A 51 9.99 37.87 -4.63
CA THR A 51 10.46 38.06 -3.25
C THR A 51 9.27 38.48 -2.39
N THR A 52 8.78 37.62 -1.50
CA THR A 52 7.79 38.04 -0.50
C THR A 52 8.51 38.72 0.66
N VAL A 53 8.38 40.05 0.72
CA VAL A 53 8.81 40.88 1.85
C VAL A 53 7.87 40.61 3.03
N VAL A 54 8.42 40.11 4.14
CA VAL A 54 7.71 40.08 5.44
C VAL A 54 8.01 41.39 6.16
N THR A 55 7.03 42.29 6.20
CA THR A 55 7.08 43.49 7.05
C THR A 55 6.67 43.13 8.48
N SER A 56 7.61 43.20 9.41
CA SER A 56 7.35 43.13 10.86
C SER A 56 6.99 44.51 11.39
N SER A 57 5.75 44.72 11.83
CA SER A 57 5.37 45.88 12.64
C SER A 57 5.39 45.51 14.12
N THR A 58 6.32 46.10 14.86
CA THR A 58 6.37 46.06 16.32
C THR A 58 5.36 47.04 16.90
N THR A 59 4.47 46.57 17.78
CA THR A 59 3.80 47.42 18.77
C THR A 59 3.84 46.73 20.13
N THR A 60 4.37 47.45 21.12
CA THR A 60 4.43 47.12 22.55
C THR A 60 3.13 47.52 23.26
N GLY A 61 2.60 46.67 24.15
CA GLY A 61 1.48 47.02 25.05
C GLY A 61 0.87 45.83 25.82
N THR A 62 1.36 45.65 27.05
CA THR A 62 0.94 44.91 28.26
C THR A 62 -0.46 44.27 28.47
N THR A 63 -0.41 43.13 29.20
CA THR A 63 -1.30 42.51 30.24
C THR A 63 -2.49 41.57 29.91
N ASN A 64 -2.31 40.30 30.32
CA ASN A 64 -3.21 39.25 30.87
C ASN A 64 -4.63 39.02 30.32
N SER A 65 -4.82 37.88 29.64
CA SER A 65 -5.72 36.78 30.07
C SER A 65 -5.49 35.54 29.18
N SER A 66 -5.22 34.39 29.80
CA SER A 66 -4.99 33.12 29.11
C SER A 66 -6.30 32.51 28.62
N THR A 67 -6.67 32.80 27.38
CA THR A 67 -7.67 32.04 26.63
C THR A 67 -6.92 31.15 25.66
N ALA A 68 -7.12 29.84 25.73
CA ALA A 68 -6.51 28.88 24.82
C ALA A 68 -6.82 29.27 23.36
N LEU A 69 -5.78 29.66 22.62
CA LEU A 69 -5.87 29.93 21.18
C LEU A 69 -6.08 28.60 20.45
N THR A 70 -7.33 28.33 20.07
CA THR A 70 -7.65 27.32 19.06
C THR A 70 -7.00 27.76 17.75
N THR A 71 -5.85 27.18 17.41
CA THR A 71 -5.16 27.50 16.17
C THR A 71 -5.89 26.84 15.01
N THR A 72 -6.60 27.63 14.22
CA THR A 72 -7.29 27.18 13.01
C THR A 72 -6.25 26.79 11.95
N GLN A 73 -5.98 25.49 11.76
CA GLN A 73 -5.17 25.04 10.62
C GLN A 73 -6.04 24.98 9.35
N SER A 74 -5.84 25.94 8.45
CA SER A 74 -6.33 25.89 7.09
C SER A 74 -5.25 25.27 6.20
N THR A 75 -5.42 24.01 5.80
CA THR A 75 -4.53 23.37 4.82
C THR A 75 -5.27 23.26 3.48
N SER A 76 -4.82 24.03 2.50
CA SER A 76 -5.26 23.86 1.10
C SER A 76 -4.60 22.61 0.54
N GLN A 77 -5.42 21.63 0.13
CA GLN A 77 -4.94 20.42 -0.55
C GLN A 77 -5.29 20.49 -2.03
N THR A 78 -4.31 20.15 -2.86
CA THR A 78 -4.47 20.03 -4.31
C THR A 78 -4.53 18.54 -4.64
N THR A 79 -5.67 18.07 -5.15
CA THR A 79 -5.82 16.70 -5.63
C THR A 79 -5.78 16.67 -7.16
N THR A 80 -5.06 15.70 -7.72
CA THR A 80 -5.12 15.37 -9.15
C THR A 80 -5.91 14.07 -9.32
N THR A 81 -7.21 14.17 -9.64
CA THR A 81 -7.98 12.99 -10.04
C THR A 81 -7.73 12.71 -11.52
N ARG A 82 -7.10 11.57 -11.83
CA ARG A 82 -6.94 11.11 -13.22
C ARG A 82 -8.17 10.32 -13.67
N THR A 83 -9.19 11.01 -14.14
CA THR A 83 -10.28 10.35 -14.88
C THR A 83 -9.91 10.32 -16.36
N SER A 84 -9.65 9.13 -16.92
CA SER A 84 -9.52 8.99 -18.38
C SER A 84 -10.90 9.13 -19.02
N LEU A 85 -11.21 10.29 -19.59
CA LEU A 85 -12.30 10.38 -20.58
C LEU A 85 -11.73 9.95 -21.93
N SER A 86 -12.21 8.83 -22.46
CA SER A 86 -12.00 8.47 -23.86
C SER A 86 -13.15 9.02 -24.70
N THR A 87 -12.91 10.09 -25.46
CA THR A 87 -13.79 10.48 -26.57
C THR A 87 -13.17 9.95 -27.86
N SER A 88 -13.86 9.01 -28.51
CA SER A 88 -13.46 8.48 -29.82
C SER A 88 -14.09 9.32 -30.92
N THR A 89 -13.29 10.08 -31.66
CA THR A 89 -13.73 10.79 -32.86
C THR A 89 -13.28 10.01 -34.10
N TYR A 90 -14.22 9.60 -34.94
CA TYR A 90 -13.94 8.85 -36.16
C TYR A 90 -13.63 9.79 -37.32
N TYR A 91 -12.50 9.59 -38.00
CA TYR A 91 -12.21 10.25 -39.28
C TYR A 91 -11.94 9.20 -40.35
N LYS A 92 -12.66 9.32 -41.48
CA LYS A 92 -12.54 8.42 -42.62
C LYS A 92 -11.51 8.98 -43.60
N SER A 93 -10.38 8.30 -43.74
CA SER A 93 -9.52 8.40 -44.92
C SER A 93 -9.37 7.01 -45.53
N SER A 94 -9.33 6.94 -46.86
CA SER A 94 -9.44 5.71 -47.65
C SER A 94 -8.49 4.62 -47.15
N THR A 95 -9.10 3.54 -46.66
CA THR A 95 -8.55 2.20 -46.38
C THR A 95 -7.93 1.92 -45.00
N THR A 96 -7.96 2.83 -44.02
CA THR A 96 -7.61 2.49 -42.62
C THR A 96 -8.32 3.37 -41.60
N MET A 97 -8.97 2.75 -40.60
CA MET A 97 -9.55 3.45 -39.44
C MET A 97 -8.44 3.72 -38.43
N TYR A 98 -8.20 5.00 -38.10
CA TYR A 98 -7.26 5.39 -37.06
C TYR A 98 -8.03 5.92 -35.85
N THR A 99 -7.74 5.40 -34.66
CA THR A 99 -8.23 5.94 -33.37
C THR A 99 -7.20 6.92 -32.83
N LYS A 100 -7.57 8.20 -32.73
CA LYS A 100 -6.81 9.19 -31.96
C LYS A 100 -7.45 9.33 -30.59
N THR A 101 -6.85 8.71 -29.58
CA THR A 101 -7.26 8.91 -28.18
C THR A 101 -6.65 10.20 -27.68
N THR A 102 -7.48 11.16 -27.30
CA THR A 102 -7.03 12.40 -26.66
C THR A 102 -7.36 12.29 -25.18
N THR A 103 -6.36 12.13 -24.32
CA THR A 103 -6.54 12.06 -22.86
C THR A 103 -6.65 13.48 -22.31
N GLY A 104 -7.87 13.91 -21.96
CA GLY A 104 -8.07 15.14 -21.20
C GLY A 104 -7.91 14.89 -19.70
N VAL A 105 -7.04 15.64 -19.03
CA VAL A 105 -6.92 15.63 -17.55
C VAL A 105 -7.91 16.65 -16.99
N LYS A 106 -8.81 16.23 -16.11
CA LYS A 106 -9.72 17.14 -15.40
C LYS A 106 -9.22 17.33 -13.96
N THR A 107 -8.52 18.43 -13.71
CA THR A 107 -8.06 18.80 -12.36
C THR A 107 -9.22 19.41 -11.58
N THR A 108 -9.56 18.83 -10.43
CA THR A 108 -10.54 19.42 -9.50
C THR A 108 -9.83 19.77 -8.20
N THR A 109 -9.67 21.07 -7.94
CA THR A 109 -9.07 21.57 -6.69
C THR A 109 -10.18 21.72 -5.65
N GLN A 110 -10.10 20.97 -4.54
CA GLN A 110 -11.02 21.12 -3.42
C GLN A 110 -10.26 21.49 -2.14
N THR A 111 -10.39 22.75 -1.72
CA THR A 111 -9.86 23.25 -0.46
C THR A 111 -10.87 23.00 0.65
N ARG A 112 -10.58 22.12 1.62
CA ARG A 112 -11.41 21.93 2.82
C ARG A 112 -10.64 22.25 4.09
N THR A 113 -11.22 23.15 4.87
CA THR A 113 -10.83 23.44 6.25
C THR A 113 -11.84 22.77 7.17
N THR A 114 -11.45 21.73 7.91
CA THR A 114 -12.37 21.07 8.87
C THR A 114 -11.86 21.20 10.29
N THR A 115 -12.50 22.07 11.07
CA THR A 115 -12.29 22.25 12.52
C THR A 115 -13.33 21.53 13.39
N ALA A 116 -14.39 20.97 12.79
CA ALA A 116 -15.42 20.22 13.51
C ALA A 116 -15.07 18.72 13.61
N ALA A 117 -15.34 18.12 14.77
CA ALA A 117 -15.20 16.68 14.97
C ALA A 117 -15.97 15.91 13.88
N GLN A 118 -15.27 15.06 13.15
CA GLN A 118 -15.88 14.32 12.04
C GLN A 118 -16.77 13.21 12.61
N LYS A 119 -18.05 13.20 12.21
CA LYS A 119 -19.00 12.14 12.60
C LYS A 119 -18.69 10.87 11.80
N GLY A 120 -17.72 10.09 12.27
CA GLY A 120 -17.35 8.79 11.72
C GLY A 120 -18.32 7.64 12.05
N LEU A 121 -18.06 6.49 11.45
CA LEU A 121 -18.72 5.21 11.74
C LEU A 121 -17.87 4.40 12.74
N PRO A 122 -18.45 3.69 13.71
CA PRO A 122 -17.69 2.81 14.60
C PRO A 122 -16.91 1.75 13.81
N PHE A 123 -15.63 1.59 14.16
CA PHE A 123 -14.79 0.49 13.68
C PHE A 123 -13.67 0.27 14.69
N ASN A 124 -13.94 -0.61 15.65
CA ASN A 124 -13.09 -0.98 16.75
C ASN A 124 -12.23 -2.18 16.35
N TYR A 125 -10.97 -2.13 16.77
CA TYR A 125 -10.05 -3.25 16.69
C TYR A 125 -9.63 -3.67 18.11
N LYS A 126 -9.18 -4.92 18.25
CA LYS A 126 -8.65 -5.44 19.51
C LYS A 126 -7.16 -5.16 19.61
N VAL A 127 -6.68 -4.79 20.79
CA VAL A 127 -5.26 -4.73 21.12
C VAL A 127 -5.00 -5.77 22.20
N CYS A 128 -4.12 -6.72 21.93
CA CYS A 128 -3.78 -7.79 22.86
C CYS A 128 -2.29 -7.71 23.25
N ASP A 129 -2.00 -7.82 24.54
CA ASP A 129 -0.63 -7.92 25.02
C ASP A 129 -0.06 -9.35 24.88
N SER A 130 1.18 -9.57 25.33
CA SER A 130 1.83 -10.88 25.26
C SER A 130 1.21 -11.94 26.18
N SER A 131 0.37 -11.53 27.14
CA SER A 131 -0.42 -12.44 27.99
C SER A 131 -1.80 -12.75 27.39
N TRP A 132 -2.08 -12.25 26.19
CA TRP A 132 -3.38 -12.36 25.53
C TRP A 132 -4.53 -11.68 26.27
N SER A 133 -4.21 -10.70 27.11
CA SER A 133 -5.21 -9.76 27.63
C SER A 133 -5.54 -8.74 26.54
N CYS A 134 -6.82 -8.63 26.17
CA CYS A 134 -7.25 -7.83 25.04
C CYS A 134 -8.22 -6.71 25.43
N SER A 135 -8.07 -5.55 24.79
CA SER A 135 -8.95 -4.37 24.97
C SER A 135 -9.45 -3.81 23.63
N ASP A 136 -10.60 -3.15 23.64
CA ASP A 136 -11.15 -2.44 22.47
C ASP A 136 -10.51 -1.05 22.27
N SER A 137 -10.21 -0.71 21.02
CA SER A 137 -9.66 0.59 20.63
C SER A 137 -10.67 1.75 20.68
N ASN A 138 -11.98 1.46 20.58
CA ASN A 138 -13.06 2.45 20.49
C ASN A 138 -12.91 3.48 19.34
N THR A 139 -12.31 3.07 18.23
CA THR A 139 -12.00 3.91 17.08
C THR A 139 -13.18 4.13 16.12
N ARG A 140 -13.01 5.10 15.23
CA ARG A 140 -14.02 5.45 14.22
C ARG A 140 -13.37 5.55 12.85
N LEU A 141 -14.14 5.31 11.80
CA LEU A 141 -13.78 5.58 10.42
C LEU A 141 -14.47 6.86 9.94
N VAL A 142 -13.70 7.77 9.39
CA VAL A 142 -14.23 9.01 8.81
C VAL A 142 -14.13 8.93 7.29
N VAL A 143 -15.28 9.16 6.62
CA VAL A 143 -15.36 9.30 5.16
C VAL A 143 -14.74 10.63 4.77
N ASN A 144 -13.92 10.63 3.72
CA ASN A 144 -13.01 11.72 3.30
C ASN A 144 -11.73 11.80 4.12
N GLY A 145 -11.16 10.67 4.52
CA GLY A 145 -9.81 10.59 5.03
C GLY A 145 -8.79 10.86 3.92
N GLY A 146 -8.60 12.12 3.51
CA GLY A 146 -7.57 12.52 2.57
C GLY A 146 -8.06 13.29 1.33
N SER A 147 -7.34 13.11 0.22
CA SER A 147 -7.57 13.79 -1.06
C SER A 147 -8.89 13.45 -1.77
N PHE A 148 -9.66 12.53 -1.21
CA PHE A 148 -10.83 11.97 -1.87
C PHE A 148 -12.12 12.53 -1.29
N ASP A 149 -12.90 13.23 -2.12
CA ASP A 149 -14.28 13.61 -1.81
C ASP A 149 -15.21 12.47 -2.22
N PHE A 150 -15.67 11.74 -1.22
CA PHE A 150 -16.61 10.65 -1.36
C PHE A 150 -17.93 10.98 -0.66
N THR A 151 -18.40 12.23 -0.77
CA THR A 151 -19.74 12.59 -0.31
C THR A 151 -20.81 11.84 -1.14
N GLY A 152 -21.58 10.96 -0.47
CA GLY A 152 -22.63 10.14 -1.09
C GLY A 152 -22.38 8.62 -1.11
N VAL A 153 -21.34 8.13 -0.43
CA VAL A 153 -20.94 6.72 -0.46
C VAL A 153 -21.84 5.79 0.36
N PRO A 154 -22.07 4.54 -0.09
CA PRO A 154 -22.75 3.52 0.69
C PRO A 154 -21.77 2.77 1.63
N VAL A 155 -21.23 3.49 2.63
CA VAL A 155 -20.49 2.86 3.75
C VAL A 155 -21.48 2.54 4.87
N THR A 156 -21.46 1.30 5.36
CA THR A 156 -22.32 0.86 6.47
C THR A 156 -21.49 0.16 7.53
N SER A 157 -21.57 0.64 8.78
CA SER A 157 -21.12 -0.14 9.94
C SER A 157 -22.18 -1.21 10.22
N LYS A 158 -21.78 -2.49 10.12
CA LYS A 158 -22.66 -3.65 10.43
C LYS A 158 -22.61 -4.01 11.89
N SER A 159 -21.47 -3.76 12.53
CA SER A 159 -21.23 -3.85 13.96
C SER A 159 -20.17 -2.84 14.35
N SER A 160 -19.82 -2.76 15.63
CA SER A 160 -18.69 -1.93 16.07
C SER A 160 -17.35 -2.35 15.46
N SER A 161 -17.21 -3.57 14.92
CA SER A 161 -15.95 -4.11 14.37
C SER A 161 -16.12 -4.67 12.95
N THR A 162 -17.23 -4.38 12.28
CA THR A 162 -17.50 -4.84 10.91
C THR A 162 -17.97 -3.68 10.06
N LEU A 163 -17.25 -3.47 8.97
CA LEU A 163 -17.49 -2.45 7.98
C LEU A 163 -17.92 -3.09 6.67
N GLN A 164 -18.97 -2.56 6.05
CA GLN A 164 -19.33 -2.81 4.66
C GLN A 164 -19.10 -1.54 3.84
N VAL A 165 -18.53 -1.69 2.65
CA VAL A 165 -18.37 -0.62 1.66
C VAL A 165 -18.91 -1.09 0.32
N ASP A 166 -19.80 -0.30 -0.28
CA ASP A 166 -20.34 -0.57 -1.62
C ASP A 166 -19.81 0.49 -2.62
N GLY A 167 -18.84 0.12 -3.44
CA GLY A 167 -18.29 0.97 -4.49
C GLY A 167 -17.28 2.01 -4.01
N PRO A 168 -16.88 2.95 -4.89
CA PRO A 168 -15.73 3.82 -4.64
C PRO A 168 -15.85 4.67 -3.38
N SER A 169 -14.85 4.57 -2.51
CA SER A 169 -14.86 5.05 -1.12
C SER A 169 -13.45 5.26 -0.59
N GLY A 170 -13.31 6.04 0.47
CA GLY A 170 -12.05 6.23 1.17
C GLY A 170 -12.28 6.75 2.57
N MET A 171 -11.75 5.99 3.51
CA MET A 171 -11.93 6.20 4.92
C MET A 171 -10.60 6.08 5.65
N MET A 172 -10.51 6.82 6.72
CA MET A 172 -9.34 6.84 7.58
C MET A 172 -9.75 6.53 9.01
N LEU A 173 -8.89 5.78 9.70
CA LEU A 173 -9.05 5.46 11.10
C LEU A 173 -8.71 6.68 11.96
N VAL A 174 -9.62 7.04 12.86
CA VAL A 174 -9.48 8.17 13.78
C VAL A 174 -9.77 7.73 15.20
N LYS A 175 -9.22 8.48 16.15
CA LYS A 175 -9.55 8.34 17.57
C LYS A 175 -11.04 8.57 17.83
N PRO A 176 -11.61 8.08 18.94
CA PRO A 176 -13.02 8.27 19.30
C PRO A 176 -13.52 9.72 19.20
N SER A 177 -12.65 10.71 19.49
CA SER A 177 -12.99 12.14 19.39
C SER A 177 -13.26 12.62 17.96
N GLY A 178 -12.77 11.90 16.93
CA GLY A 178 -12.84 12.31 15.53
C GLY A 178 -12.01 13.56 15.20
N THR A 179 -11.06 13.93 16.06
CA THR A 179 -10.23 15.15 15.92
C THR A 179 -8.79 14.87 15.52
N SER A 180 -8.34 13.62 15.57
CA SER A 180 -6.99 13.21 15.16
C SER A 180 -7.01 11.78 14.65
N HIS A 181 -6.02 11.43 13.83
CA HIS A 181 -5.83 10.08 13.31
C HIS A 181 -5.58 9.11 14.45
N ASP A 182 -5.99 7.86 14.27
CA ASP A 182 -5.50 6.79 15.11
C ASP A 182 -4.16 6.29 14.54
N ILE A 183 -3.11 6.36 15.36
CA ILE A 183 -1.74 6.08 14.92
C ILE A 183 -1.37 4.67 15.37
N LEU A 184 -1.03 3.82 14.42
CA LEU A 184 -0.66 2.44 14.67
C LEU A 184 0.87 2.32 14.73
N TYR A 185 1.36 1.79 15.85
CA TYR A 185 2.76 1.44 16.06
C TYR A 185 2.93 -0.06 15.87
N LEU A 186 3.59 -0.46 14.78
CA LEU A 186 3.50 -1.84 14.29
C LEU A 186 4.75 -2.69 14.54
N LYS A 187 5.90 -2.09 14.83
CA LYS A 187 7.14 -2.84 15.09
C LYS A 187 6.93 -3.90 16.18
N ASN A 188 7.37 -5.12 15.88
CA ASN A 188 7.24 -6.29 16.74
C ASN A 188 5.78 -6.61 17.11
N LYS A 189 4.86 -6.36 16.19
CA LYS A 189 3.44 -6.70 16.31
C LYS A 189 2.95 -7.47 15.09
N VAL A 190 1.78 -8.07 15.26
CA VAL A 190 1.02 -8.68 14.18
C VAL A 190 -0.28 -7.91 13.99
N LEU A 191 -0.51 -7.42 12.77
CA LEU A 191 -1.76 -6.82 12.35
C LEU A 191 -2.63 -7.88 11.67
N TRP A 192 -3.80 -8.13 12.25
CA TRP A 192 -4.81 -9.04 11.73
C TRP A 192 -5.93 -8.24 11.08
N ILE A 193 -6.44 -8.70 9.95
CA ILE A 193 -7.68 -8.20 9.36
C ILE A 193 -8.38 -9.30 8.58
N THR A 194 -9.70 -9.40 8.74
CA THR A 194 -10.55 -10.29 7.94
C THR A 194 -11.24 -9.49 6.85
N SER A 195 -11.05 -9.91 5.60
CA SER A 195 -11.62 -9.27 4.42
C SER A 195 -12.56 -10.23 3.69
N ASP A 196 -13.73 -9.74 3.28
CA ASP A 196 -14.58 -10.41 2.31
C ASP A 196 -14.60 -9.57 1.03
N ILE A 197 -13.97 -10.11 0.00
CA ILE A 197 -13.85 -9.50 -1.32
C ILE A 197 -14.64 -10.25 -2.39
N SER A 198 -15.52 -11.17 -1.99
CA SER A 198 -16.27 -12.06 -2.89
C SER A 198 -17.17 -11.33 -3.90
N LYS A 199 -17.41 -10.03 -3.67
CA LYS A 199 -18.21 -9.12 -4.50
C LYS A 199 -17.41 -7.92 -5.02
N VAL A 200 -16.08 -7.96 -4.95
CA VAL A 200 -15.19 -6.96 -5.55
C VAL A 200 -14.77 -7.47 -6.91
N GLN A 201 -15.38 -6.96 -7.98
CA GLN A 201 -15.09 -7.41 -9.33
C GLN A 201 -13.71 -6.90 -9.82
N CYS A 202 -13.16 -7.54 -10.83
CA CYS A 202 -11.93 -7.05 -11.48
C CYS A 202 -12.12 -5.65 -12.08
N GLY A 203 -11.02 -4.90 -12.16
CA GLY A 203 -11.04 -3.46 -12.47
C GLY A 203 -11.47 -2.59 -11.29
N TYR A 204 -11.55 -3.17 -10.09
CA TYR A 204 -11.72 -2.46 -8.83
C TYR A 204 -10.69 -2.97 -7.82
N ASN A 205 -10.39 -2.16 -6.82
CA ASN A 205 -9.46 -2.47 -5.76
C ASN A 205 -10.10 -2.08 -4.42
N ALA A 206 -10.31 -3.08 -3.57
CA ALA A 206 -10.62 -2.92 -2.16
C ALA A 206 -9.29 -2.99 -1.39
N ALA A 207 -8.79 -1.83 -0.97
CA ALA A 207 -7.48 -1.67 -0.36
C ALA A 207 -7.58 -1.40 1.14
N PHE A 208 -6.68 -2.02 1.90
CA PHE A 208 -6.44 -1.80 3.32
C PHE A 208 -4.94 -1.58 3.50
N TYR A 209 -4.55 -0.37 3.88
CA TYR A 209 -3.15 0.06 3.81
C TYR A 209 -2.84 1.13 4.84
N LEU A 210 -1.55 1.31 5.10
CA LEU A 210 -1.04 2.28 6.05
C LEU A 210 -0.16 3.28 5.34
N VAL A 211 -0.24 4.54 5.75
CA VAL A 211 0.62 5.60 5.25
C VAL A 211 1.22 6.39 6.41
N ASN A 212 2.42 6.93 6.21
CA ASN A 212 3.03 7.83 7.19
C ASN A 212 2.59 9.28 6.98
N MET A 213 1.27 9.50 7.12
CA MET A 213 0.69 10.84 7.16
C MET A 213 1.21 11.63 8.40
N PRO A 214 1.29 12.97 8.33
CA PRO A 214 1.67 13.77 9.48
C PRO A 214 0.71 13.53 10.66
N VAL A 215 1.25 13.09 11.80
CA VAL A 215 0.46 12.76 13.01
C VAL A 215 -0.38 13.93 13.55
N SER A 216 0.01 15.16 13.22
CA SER A 216 -0.69 16.39 13.61
C SER A 216 -1.77 16.82 12.62
N ALA A 217 -1.91 16.15 11.48
CA ALA A 217 -2.91 16.52 10.48
C ALA A 217 -4.32 16.29 11.01
N ALA A 218 -5.22 17.21 10.68
CA ALA A 218 -6.63 17.04 10.98
C ALA A 218 -7.20 15.85 10.19
N PRO A 219 -8.21 15.14 10.71
CA PRO A 219 -8.89 14.12 9.94
C PRO A 219 -9.46 14.67 8.62
N GLY A 220 -9.10 14.01 7.53
CA GLY A 220 -9.43 14.44 6.17
C GLY A 220 -8.43 15.43 5.56
N THR A 221 -7.32 15.69 6.24
CA THR A 221 -6.20 16.43 5.68
C THR A 221 -4.88 15.69 5.77
N GLY A 222 -3.91 16.16 4.99
CA GLY A 222 -2.53 15.68 5.01
C GLY A 222 -2.33 14.31 4.39
N TYR A 223 -3.26 13.84 3.54
CA TYR A 223 -3.08 12.58 2.84
C TYR A 223 -1.85 12.63 1.93
N CYS A 224 -1.11 11.53 1.99
CA CYS A 224 0.03 11.23 1.19
C CYS A 224 0.09 9.70 1.07
N ASP A 225 0.74 9.25 0.01
CA ASP A 225 1.07 7.86 -0.26
C ASP A 225 2.40 7.82 -1.03
N ALA A 226 2.86 6.63 -1.42
CA ALA A 226 4.13 6.51 -2.12
C ALA A 226 4.05 6.93 -3.59
N GLN A 227 2.86 7.14 -4.14
CA GLN A 227 2.70 7.78 -5.45
C GLN A 227 2.92 9.30 -5.37
N ASN A 228 3.03 9.85 -4.15
CA ASN A 228 3.31 11.25 -3.92
C ASN A 228 4.50 11.46 -2.96
N THR A 229 4.30 11.47 -1.64
CA THR A 229 5.27 12.06 -0.70
C THR A 229 5.51 11.29 0.60
N CYS A 230 4.91 10.12 0.84
CA CYS A 230 5.19 9.42 2.11
C CYS A 230 5.18 7.90 2.01
N MET A 231 5.77 7.29 3.03
CA MET A 231 5.87 5.84 3.18
C MET A 231 4.50 5.18 3.19
N GLU A 232 4.41 4.02 2.56
CA GLU A 232 3.18 3.26 2.43
C GLU A 232 3.45 1.76 2.63
N VAL A 233 2.53 1.10 3.33
CA VAL A 233 2.49 -0.36 3.48
C VAL A 233 1.09 -0.83 3.13
N ASP A 234 0.97 -1.48 1.98
CA ASP A 234 -0.23 -2.12 1.50
C ASP A 234 -0.36 -3.50 2.12
N ILE A 235 -1.25 -3.61 3.11
CA ILE A 235 -1.55 -4.89 3.73
C ILE A 235 -2.32 -5.77 2.75
N LEU A 236 -3.31 -5.18 2.06
CA LEU A 236 -4.10 -5.90 1.09
C LEU A 236 -4.67 -4.94 0.05
N GLU A 237 -4.22 -5.07 -1.19
CA GLU A 237 -4.91 -4.54 -2.38
C GLU A 237 -5.57 -5.72 -3.09
N SER A 238 -6.87 -5.62 -3.38
CA SER A 238 -7.61 -6.84 -3.71
C SER A 238 -8.90 -6.68 -4.51
N ASN A 239 -9.15 -7.72 -5.30
CA ASN A 239 -10.44 -8.09 -5.86
C ASN A 239 -10.51 -9.62 -6.05
N VAL A 240 -11.65 -10.15 -6.49
CA VAL A 240 -11.82 -11.60 -6.72
C VAL A 240 -10.76 -12.17 -7.68
N GLY A 241 -10.30 -11.35 -8.62
CA GLY A 241 -9.29 -11.68 -9.61
C GLY A 241 -7.87 -11.42 -9.16
N GLY A 242 -7.57 -11.05 -7.92
CA GLY A 242 -6.18 -10.90 -7.50
C GLY A 242 -6.03 -10.16 -6.19
N ILE A 243 -5.02 -10.57 -5.42
CA ILE A 243 -4.57 -9.88 -4.22
C ILE A 243 -3.08 -9.53 -4.32
N SER A 244 -2.69 -8.44 -3.67
CA SER A 244 -1.31 -7.96 -3.48
C SER A 244 -1.08 -7.51 -2.04
N GLY A 245 0.14 -7.68 -1.56
CA GLY A 245 0.65 -7.03 -0.36
C GLY A 245 2.05 -6.49 -0.64
N THR A 246 2.27 -5.20 -0.37
CA THR A 246 3.42 -4.45 -0.87
C THR A 246 3.88 -3.43 0.17
N SER A 247 5.17 -3.13 0.21
CA SER A 247 5.68 -1.92 0.86
C SER A 247 6.27 -0.99 -0.17
N HIS A 248 6.11 0.30 0.06
CA HIS A 248 6.66 1.33 -0.78
C HIS A 248 7.56 2.22 0.06
N SER A 249 8.86 2.12 -0.17
CA SER A 249 9.87 2.92 0.54
C SER A 249 10.06 4.29 -0.13
N CYS A 250 10.43 5.27 0.68
CA CYS A 250 10.81 6.61 0.24
C CYS A 250 12.16 6.98 0.86
N VAL A 251 12.91 7.91 0.26
CA VAL A 251 14.23 8.30 0.79
C VAL A 251 14.16 8.88 2.21
N SER A 252 13.00 9.41 2.61
CA SER A 252 12.66 9.71 3.99
C SER A 252 11.17 9.51 4.25
N THR A 253 10.75 9.62 5.50
CA THR A 253 9.38 9.34 5.95
C THR A 253 8.31 10.18 5.26
N SER A 254 8.66 11.39 4.80
CA SER A 254 7.74 12.34 4.16
C SER A 254 8.39 13.12 3.00
N SER A 255 9.23 12.47 2.19
CA SER A 255 9.86 13.09 1.02
C SER A 255 10.00 12.17 -0.17
N THR A 256 10.08 12.76 -1.36
CA THR A 256 10.39 12.08 -2.62
C THR A 256 11.90 11.90 -2.83
N PRO A 257 12.33 10.99 -3.73
CA PRO A 257 11.49 10.02 -4.43
C PRO A 257 11.00 8.90 -3.49
N CYS A 258 9.81 8.42 -3.81
CA CYS A 258 9.24 7.19 -3.29
C CYS A 258 9.32 6.11 -4.37
N ASP A 259 9.24 4.84 -3.96
CA ASP A 259 9.14 3.69 -4.83
C ASP A 259 7.67 3.54 -5.29
N PRO A 260 7.35 3.86 -6.55
CA PRO A 260 5.97 3.80 -7.02
C PRO A 260 5.51 2.37 -7.35
N ILE A 261 6.45 1.42 -7.44
CA ILE A 261 6.15 0.01 -7.76
C ILE A 261 5.99 -0.80 -6.47
N GLY A 262 6.86 -0.49 -5.50
CA GLY A 262 6.92 -1.15 -4.22
C GLY A 262 7.52 -2.55 -4.30
N CYS A 263 7.86 -3.09 -3.14
CA CYS A 263 8.31 -4.45 -2.98
C CYS A 263 7.27 -5.30 -2.24
N GLY A 264 6.92 -6.43 -2.83
CA GLY A 264 5.93 -7.34 -2.26
C GLY A 264 5.61 -8.51 -3.19
N TYR A 265 4.44 -9.10 -2.97
CA TYR A 265 3.94 -10.21 -3.78
C TYR A 265 2.56 -9.91 -4.32
N LYS A 266 2.39 -10.27 -5.59
CA LYS A 266 1.12 -10.30 -6.29
C LYS A 266 0.76 -11.74 -6.55
N SER A 267 -0.42 -12.15 -6.08
CA SER A 267 -0.92 -13.50 -6.32
C SER A 267 -0.90 -13.88 -7.80
N ARG A 268 -1.08 -12.90 -8.70
CA ARG A 268 -1.14 -13.14 -10.15
C ARG A 268 0.21 -13.24 -10.85
N VAL A 269 1.31 -13.03 -10.14
CA VAL A 269 2.67 -13.24 -10.66
C VAL A 269 3.22 -14.60 -10.23
N SER A 270 3.05 -14.96 -8.95
CA SER A 270 3.77 -16.10 -8.37
C SER A 270 2.87 -17.16 -7.74
N LEU A 271 1.58 -16.89 -7.49
CA LEU A 271 0.70 -17.74 -6.68
C LEU A 271 -0.65 -17.99 -7.34
N TRP A 272 -0.71 -17.92 -8.67
CA TRP A 272 -1.94 -17.97 -9.44
C TRP A 272 -2.75 -19.23 -9.13
N ASP A 273 -2.10 -20.38 -9.00
CA ASP A 273 -2.79 -21.66 -8.74
C ASP A 273 -3.22 -21.86 -7.29
N GLN A 274 -2.80 -20.97 -6.38
CA GLN A 274 -3.07 -21.08 -4.94
C GLN A 274 -4.17 -20.11 -4.48
N ILE A 275 -4.22 -18.91 -5.07
CA ILE A 275 -5.12 -17.83 -4.64
C ILE A 275 -5.99 -17.36 -5.81
N GLY A 276 -7.30 -17.32 -5.60
CA GLY A 276 -8.28 -16.92 -6.60
C GLY A 276 -9.57 -17.74 -6.48
N VAL A 277 -10.44 -17.64 -7.48
CA VAL A 277 -11.78 -18.23 -7.40
C VAL A 277 -11.70 -19.76 -7.32
N GLY A 278 -12.25 -20.33 -6.24
CA GLY A 278 -12.31 -21.78 -6.04
C GLY A 278 -10.95 -22.46 -5.79
N LYS A 279 -9.90 -21.69 -5.49
CA LYS A 279 -8.55 -22.21 -5.20
C LYS A 279 -8.36 -22.48 -3.70
N ASN A 280 -7.13 -22.81 -3.29
CA ASN A 280 -6.79 -23.08 -1.88
C ASN A 280 -7.19 -21.92 -0.96
N ILE A 281 -6.87 -20.70 -1.39
CA ILE A 281 -7.48 -19.48 -0.87
C ILE A 281 -8.50 -19.01 -1.91
N ASP A 282 -9.76 -19.27 -1.62
CA ASP A 282 -10.93 -18.96 -2.43
C ASP A 282 -11.36 -17.51 -2.22
N THR A 283 -11.12 -16.65 -3.22
CA THR A 283 -11.48 -15.22 -3.14
C THR A 283 -12.99 -14.97 -3.17
N LEU A 284 -13.82 -16.00 -3.37
CA LEU A 284 -15.27 -15.93 -3.18
C LEU A 284 -15.73 -16.15 -1.73
N LYS A 285 -14.80 -16.29 -0.79
CA LYS A 285 -15.07 -16.44 0.64
C LYS A 285 -14.22 -15.46 1.45
N PRO A 286 -14.68 -15.08 2.66
CA PRO A 286 -13.85 -14.31 3.59
C PRO A 286 -12.53 -15.03 3.89
N PHE A 287 -11.47 -14.26 4.13
CA PHE A 287 -10.19 -14.75 4.62
C PHE A 287 -9.57 -13.73 5.57
N THR A 288 -8.69 -14.19 6.45
CA THR A 288 -7.97 -13.34 7.41
C THR A 288 -6.50 -13.30 7.02
N ILE A 289 -5.92 -12.10 6.95
CA ILE A 289 -4.49 -11.91 6.77
C ILE A 289 -3.86 -11.46 8.09
N ALA A 290 -2.78 -12.13 8.48
CA ALA A 290 -1.87 -11.70 9.54
C ALA A 290 -0.61 -11.13 8.92
N THR A 291 -0.29 -9.88 9.24
CA THR A 291 0.94 -9.20 8.80
C THR A 291 1.85 -8.97 9.99
N GLU A 292 3.01 -9.63 9.99
CA GLU A 292 4.03 -9.57 11.03
C GLU A 292 5.08 -8.51 10.66
N PHE A 293 5.34 -7.56 11.56
CA PHE A 293 6.38 -6.54 11.39
C PHE A 293 7.58 -6.90 12.26
N ILE A 294 8.51 -7.64 11.69
CA ILE A 294 9.60 -8.30 12.41
C ILE A 294 10.75 -7.33 12.60
N THR A 295 11.19 -7.16 13.85
CA THR A 295 12.38 -6.39 14.20
C THR A 295 13.58 -7.29 14.48
N ASN A 296 14.78 -6.76 14.29
CA ASN A 296 16.05 -7.49 14.43
C ASN A 296 16.28 -8.11 15.81
N ASP A 297 15.64 -7.56 16.86
CA ASP A 297 15.81 -7.97 18.24
C ASP A 297 14.51 -8.43 18.92
N GLY A 298 13.41 -8.50 18.17
CA GLY A 298 12.09 -8.87 18.71
C GLY A 298 11.53 -7.84 19.71
N THR A 299 11.94 -6.57 19.62
CA THR A 299 11.42 -5.47 20.44
C THR A 299 10.70 -4.41 19.61
N ASP A 300 9.87 -3.60 20.26
CA ASP A 300 9.13 -2.51 19.61
C ASP A 300 10.07 -1.36 19.15
N THR A 301 11.28 -1.30 19.70
CA THR A 301 12.31 -0.30 19.38
C THR A 301 13.36 -0.81 18.39
N GLY A 302 13.34 -2.11 18.08
CA GLY A 302 14.27 -2.71 17.14
C GLY A 302 14.11 -2.15 15.73
N SER A 303 15.12 -2.38 14.89
CA SER A 303 15.02 -2.04 13.48
C SER A 303 14.15 -3.08 12.75
N LEU A 304 13.20 -2.62 11.94
CA LEU A 304 12.44 -3.50 11.05
C LEU A 304 13.41 -4.23 10.11
N VAL A 305 13.28 -5.56 10.01
CA VAL A 305 14.11 -6.41 9.14
C VAL A 305 13.31 -7.23 8.15
N SER A 306 12.03 -7.47 8.41
CA SER A 306 11.17 -8.20 7.49
C SER A 306 9.70 -7.91 7.78
N ILE A 307 8.88 -7.96 6.74
CA ILE A 307 7.42 -8.04 6.86
C ILE A 307 6.98 -9.37 6.25
N LYS A 308 6.10 -10.08 6.95
CA LYS A 308 5.61 -11.41 6.56
C LYS A 308 4.08 -11.44 6.62
N GLN A 309 3.46 -12.11 5.65
CA GLN A 309 2.02 -12.29 5.59
C GLN A 309 1.61 -13.75 5.51
N THR A 310 0.66 -14.12 6.37
CA THR A 310 0.01 -15.43 6.35
C THR A 310 -1.50 -15.24 6.22
N ILE A 311 -2.12 -16.00 5.32
CA ILE A 311 -3.57 -15.99 5.09
C ILE A 311 -4.19 -17.23 5.75
N PHE A 312 -5.31 -17.02 6.41
CA PHE A 312 -6.15 -18.04 7.03
C PHE A 312 -7.52 -18.04 6.36
N GLN A 313 -7.97 -19.21 5.92
CA GLN A 313 -9.31 -19.39 5.37
C GLN A 313 -9.87 -20.77 5.76
N GLY A 314 -10.81 -20.80 6.69
CA GLY A 314 -11.28 -22.04 7.29
C GLY A 314 -10.11 -22.80 7.93
N SER A 315 -9.86 -24.03 7.47
CA SER A 315 -8.71 -24.84 7.91
C SER A 315 -7.43 -24.60 7.13
N HIS A 316 -7.46 -23.79 6.06
CA HIS A 316 -6.27 -23.51 5.26
C HIS A 316 -5.44 -22.40 5.91
N VAL A 317 -4.15 -22.68 6.05
CA VAL A 317 -3.12 -21.71 6.43
C VAL A 317 -2.15 -21.62 5.27
N PHE A 318 -1.96 -20.42 4.74
CA PHE A 318 -1.17 -20.19 3.55
C PHE A 318 -0.17 -19.06 3.79
N TYR A 319 1.12 -19.37 3.70
CA TYR A 319 2.17 -18.36 3.71
C TYR A 319 2.13 -17.60 2.39
N PHE A 320 1.67 -16.34 2.44
CA PHE A 320 1.41 -15.54 1.24
C PHE A 320 2.65 -14.81 0.76
N ASN A 321 3.35 -14.15 1.67
CA ASN A 321 4.38 -13.20 1.30
C ASN A 321 5.41 -13.05 2.44
N GLN A 322 6.66 -12.82 2.09
CA GLN A 322 7.64 -12.20 2.97
C GLN A 322 8.58 -11.36 2.12
N TRP A 323 8.83 -10.15 2.60
CA TRP A 323 9.77 -9.25 1.97
C TRP A 323 10.70 -8.65 3.01
N ASP A 324 11.95 -8.53 2.60
CA ASP A 324 13.06 -7.94 3.30
C ASP A 324 14.00 -7.30 2.27
N ASP A 325 15.03 -6.58 2.73
CA ASP A 325 15.93 -5.90 1.80
C ASP A 325 16.65 -6.87 0.84
N VAL A 326 16.90 -8.13 1.24
CA VAL A 326 17.56 -9.11 0.36
C VAL A 326 16.63 -9.53 -0.78
N TYR A 327 15.38 -9.87 -0.46
CA TYR A 327 14.36 -10.19 -1.46
C TYR A 327 14.11 -8.98 -2.38
N CYS A 328 13.86 -7.82 -1.80
CA CYS A 328 13.45 -6.64 -2.55
C CYS A 328 14.53 -6.08 -3.47
N THR A 329 15.79 -6.06 -3.02
CA THR A 329 16.92 -5.64 -3.88
C THR A 329 17.12 -6.58 -5.08
N THR A 330 16.71 -7.84 -4.95
CA THR A 330 16.75 -8.82 -6.05
C THR A 330 15.55 -8.68 -6.99
N ALA A 331 14.35 -8.45 -6.44
CA ALA A 331 13.10 -8.40 -7.19
C ALA A 331 12.90 -7.07 -7.95
N ASP A 332 13.23 -5.94 -7.33
CA ASP A 332 13.22 -4.62 -7.97
C ASP A 332 14.46 -3.80 -7.56
N PRO A 333 15.59 -3.98 -8.27
CA PRO A 333 16.82 -3.27 -7.94
C PRO A 333 16.74 -1.76 -8.21
N THR A 334 15.73 -1.27 -8.94
CA THR A 334 15.71 0.11 -9.45
C THR A 334 15.24 1.11 -8.39
N TYR A 335 14.12 0.82 -7.74
CA TYR A 335 13.49 1.77 -6.81
C TYR A 335 13.74 1.43 -5.34
N TRP A 336 13.60 0.18 -4.94
CA TRP A 336 13.77 -0.23 -3.55
C TRP A 336 15.16 0.13 -3.01
N SER A 337 16.20 -0.20 -3.78
CA SER A 337 17.59 0.08 -3.44
C SER A 337 17.91 1.58 -3.39
N THR A 338 17.21 2.41 -4.16
CA THR A 338 17.49 3.86 -4.26
C THR A 338 16.70 4.68 -3.26
N THR A 339 15.62 4.13 -2.71
CA THR A 339 14.79 4.75 -1.67
C THR A 339 15.16 4.33 -0.26
N GLY A 340 16.14 3.42 -0.10
CA GLY A 340 16.71 3.03 1.20
C GLY A 340 16.06 1.81 1.86
N GLY A 341 15.08 1.19 1.21
CA GLY A 341 14.45 -0.07 1.63
C GLY A 341 13.78 -0.02 3.00
N LEU A 342 13.99 -1.05 3.82
CA LEU A 342 13.35 -1.16 5.14
C LEU A 342 13.89 -0.18 6.18
N GLN A 343 15.08 0.41 6.01
CA GLN A 343 15.64 1.35 6.98
C GLN A 343 14.76 2.61 7.17
N PRO A 344 14.40 3.38 6.13
CA PRO A 344 13.53 4.53 6.28
C PRO A 344 12.08 4.11 6.57
N MET A 345 11.62 2.94 6.11
CA MET A 345 10.33 2.37 6.53
C MET A 345 10.30 2.11 8.05
N SER A 346 11.38 1.57 8.62
CA SER A 346 11.56 1.36 10.06
C SER A 346 11.39 2.68 10.83
N LYS A 347 11.93 3.79 10.32
CA LYS A 347 11.74 5.13 10.93
C LYS A 347 10.29 5.62 10.84
N ALA A 348 9.60 5.36 9.72
CA ALA A 348 8.18 5.70 9.61
C ALA A 348 7.32 4.90 10.59
N LEU A 349 7.66 3.63 10.84
CA LEU A 349 7.00 2.81 11.85
C LEU A 349 7.29 3.26 13.30
N ASP A 350 8.44 3.88 13.55
CA ASP A 350 8.73 4.52 14.86
C ASP A 350 7.83 5.75 15.10
N ILE A 351 7.57 6.54 14.05
CA ILE A 351 6.62 7.66 14.11
C ILE A 351 5.18 7.14 14.29
N GLY A 352 4.90 6.00 13.64
CA GLY A 352 3.58 5.40 13.55
C GLY A 352 2.88 5.76 12.24
N MET A 353 1.93 4.94 11.84
CA MET A 353 1.24 5.08 10.55
C MET A 353 -0.27 5.15 10.74
N THR A 354 -0.92 5.86 9.83
CA THR A 354 -2.37 6.02 9.79
C THR A 354 -2.96 4.95 8.89
N LEU A 355 -4.00 4.26 9.37
CA LEU A 355 -4.72 3.26 8.58
C LEU A 355 -5.74 3.92 7.65
N LEU A 356 -5.77 3.49 6.39
CA LEU A 356 -6.80 3.79 5.42
C LEU A 356 -7.45 2.54 4.86
N ILE A 357 -8.73 2.69 4.53
CA ILE A 357 -9.53 1.74 3.78
C ILE A 357 -10.06 2.48 2.56
N THR A 358 -9.71 2.01 1.37
CA THR A 358 -10.24 2.57 0.13
C THR A 358 -10.88 1.50 -0.72
N PHE A 359 -11.82 1.94 -1.53
CA PHE A 359 -12.40 1.16 -2.60
C PHE A 359 -12.32 2.06 -3.82
N TRP A 360 -11.72 1.61 -4.91
CA TRP A 360 -11.58 2.44 -6.10
C TRP A 360 -11.54 1.59 -7.37
N GLY A 361 -11.70 2.25 -8.51
CA GLY A 361 -11.73 1.61 -9.82
C GLY A 361 -12.90 2.06 -10.67
N ASN A 362 -12.81 1.77 -11.96
CA ASN A 362 -13.81 2.13 -12.95
C ASN A 362 -14.13 0.96 -13.91
N GLY A 363 -13.83 -0.27 -13.48
CA GLY A 363 -14.08 -1.51 -14.24
C GLY A 363 -12.96 -1.86 -15.22
N ALA A 364 -13.13 -3.01 -15.88
CA ALA A 364 -12.22 -3.55 -16.91
C ALA A 364 -10.71 -3.41 -16.56
N ASN A 365 -9.89 -3.00 -17.53
CA ASN A 365 -8.41 -3.04 -17.49
C ASN A 365 -7.76 -2.04 -16.52
N SER A 366 -8.56 -1.31 -15.74
CA SER A 366 -8.06 -0.25 -14.85
C SER A 366 -7.18 -0.78 -13.73
N MET A 367 -7.37 -2.05 -13.32
CA MET A 367 -6.54 -2.74 -12.33
C MET A 367 -5.73 -3.90 -12.91
N SER A 368 -5.37 -3.82 -14.19
CA SER A 368 -4.57 -4.88 -14.84
C SER A 368 -3.24 -5.17 -14.14
N TRP A 369 -2.67 -4.19 -13.42
CA TRP A 369 -1.47 -4.36 -12.59
C TRP A 369 -1.66 -5.25 -11.35
N LEU A 370 -2.92 -5.48 -10.95
CA LEU A 370 -3.37 -6.30 -9.81
C LEU A 370 -4.00 -7.62 -10.29
N ASP A 371 -4.91 -7.55 -11.27
CA ASP A 371 -5.80 -8.64 -11.65
C ASP A 371 -5.60 -9.20 -13.06
N LEU A 372 -4.71 -8.62 -13.88
CA LEU A 372 -4.45 -9.02 -15.26
C LEU A 372 -5.70 -9.05 -16.17
N GLN A 373 -6.74 -8.26 -15.90
CA GLN A 373 -7.90 -8.12 -16.81
C GLN A 373 -7.53 -7.24 -18.03
N PRO A 374 -7.84 -7.66 -19.28
CA PRO A 374 -8.55 -8.87 -19.69
C PRO A 374 -7.63 -10.08 -19.85
N GLY A 375 -8.14 -11.26 -19.49
CA GLY A 375 -7.40 -12.52 -19.63
C GLY A 375 -7.42 -13.38 -18.37
N ASN A 376 -7.84 -12.81 -17.25
CA ASN A 376 -8.06 -13.52 -16.03
C ASN A 376 -9.47 -14.12 -15.97
N VAL A 377 -9.56 -15.45 -16.03
CA VAL A 377 -10.84 -16.16 -15.98
C VAL A 377 -11.59 -15.99 -14.64
N ASP A 378 -10.87 -15.71 -13.55
CA ASP A 378 -11.46 -15.47 -12.23
C ASP A 378 -12.31 -14.18 -12.25
N CYS A 379 -12.01 -13.23 -13.16
CA CYS A 379 -12.76 -11.99 -13.33
C CYS A 379 -14.17 -12.17 -13.91
N ASN A 380 -14.50 -13.37 -14.39
CA ASN A 380 -15.87 -13.71 -14.77
C ASN A 380 -16.73 -14.07 -13.55
N SER A 381 -16.10 -14.21 -12.38
CA SER A 381 -16.75 -14.44 -11.10
C SER A 381 -16.79 -13.13 -10.31
N GLY A 382 -17.81 -12.90 -9.50
CA GLY A 382 -17.96 -11.63 -8.74
C GLY A 382 -19.00 -10.65 -9.27
N VAL A 383 -20.09 -11.15 -9.87
CA VAL A 383 -21.21 -10.30 -10.30
C VAL A 383 -22.04 -9.75 -9.12
N GLY A 384 -22.34 -8.46 -9.17
CA GLY A 384 -23.50 -7.89 -8.48
C GLY A 384 -23.37 -6.45 -8.02
N TYR A 385 -22.42 -6.13 -7.13
CA TYR A 385 -22.60 -4.93 -6.29
C TYR A 385 -21.33 -4.21 -5.82
N ASN A 386 -20.12 -4.54 -6.32
CA ASN A 386 -18.85 -3.92 -5.92
C ASN A 386 -18.77 -3.68 -4.40
N ARG A 387 -18.81 -4.76 -3.64
CA ARG A 387 -18.95 -4.72 -2.18
C ARG A 387 -17.78 -5.42 -1.52
N ALA A 388 -17.23 -4.78 -0.49
CA ALA A 388 -16.19 -5.33 0.36
C ALA A 388 -16.61 -5.23 1.83
N PHE A 389 -16.12 -6.18 2.63
CA PHE A 389 -16.20 -6.11 4.08
C PHE A 389 -14.82 -6.19 4.70
N TRP A 390 -14.63 -5.44 5.79
CA TRP A 390 -13.48 -5.54 6.68
C TRP A 390 -13.98 -5.77 8.10
N SER A 391 -13.36 -6.71 8.79
CA SER A 391 -13.77 -7.10 10.14
C SER A 391 -12.63 -7.73 10.92
N ASN A 392 -12.85 -7.91 12.22
CA ASN A 392 -11.98 -8.67 13.12
C ASN A 392 -10.53 -8.17 13.08
N MET A 393 -10.37 -6.85 13.05
CA MET A 393 -9.06 -6.22 13.08
C MET A 393 -8.45 -6.37 14.47
N ALA A 394 -7.21 -6.81 14.57
CA ALA A 394 -6.51 -6.90 15.84
C ALA A 394 -5.03 -6.58 15.72
N LEU A 395 -4.45 -6.05 16.80
CA LEU A 395 -3.02 -5.88 16.99
C LEU A 395 -2.57 -6.75 18.15
N THR A 396 -1.69 -7.71 17.88
CA THR A 396 -1.23 -8.69 18.88
C THR A 396 0.29 -8.75 18.95
N ARG A 397 0.78 -9.51 19.93
CA ARG A 397 2.17 -9.99 20.02
C ARG A 397 2.20 -11.50 19.83
N GLY A 398 3.38 -12.04 19.53
CA GLY A 398 3.59 -13.49 19.48
C GLY A 398 3.23 -14.11 18.14
N PRO A 399 3.50 -15.42 17.99
CA PRO A 399 3.61 -16.02 16.67
C PRO A 399 2.25 -16.14 15.99
N VAL A 400 2.29 -15.96 14.67
CA VAL A 400 1.18 -16.28 13.79
C VAL A 400 1.03 -17.80 13.71
N SER A 401 -0.10 -18.32 14.21
CA SER A 401 -0.44 -19.74 14.18
C SER A 401 -1.95 -19.93 14.07
N THR A 402 -2.39 -21.18 13.84
CA THR A 402 -3.82 -21.54 13.80
C THR A 402 -4.50 -21.26 15.14
N GLU A 403 -3.82 -21.51 16.26
CA GLU A 403 -4.33 -21.27 17.61
C GLU A 403 -4.55 -19.77 17.84
N THR A 404 -3.53 -18.96 17.56
CA THR A 404 -3.60 -17.49 17.60
C THR A 404 -4.73 -16.97 16.70
N PHE A 405 -4.89 -17.51 15.50
CA PHE A 405 -5.99 -17.16 14.59
C PHE A 405 -7.36 -17.46 15.22
N GLN A 406 -7.55 -18.64 15.80
CA GLN A 406 -8.80 -19.01 16.48
C GLN A 406 -9.09 -18.11 17.68
N MET A 407 -8.07 -17.77 18.47
CA MET A 407 -8.21 -16.82 19.57
C MET A 407 -8.69 -15.47 19.05
N ILE A 408 -8.09 -14.93 17.98
CA ILE A 408 -8.52 -13.68 17.35
C ILE A 408 -9.97 -13.75 16.88
N GLN A 409 -10.38 -14.82 16.20
CA GLN A 409 -11.77 -14.96 15.75
C GLN A 409 -12.76 -15.02 16.92
N SER A 410 -12.36 -15.55 18.08
CA SER A 410 -13.23 -15.62 19.26
C SER A 410 -13.43 -14.28 19.99
N LEU A 411 -12.66 -13.24 19.65
CA LEU A 411 -12.78 -11.91 20.26
C LEU A 411 -13.90 -11.05 19.68
N PHE A 412 -14.48 -11.45 18.55
CA PHE A 412 -15.50 -10.74 17.77
C PHE A 412 -16.75 -11.60 17.63
#